data_AF-A0A644USZ4-F1
#
_entry.id   AF-A0A644USZ4-F1
#
_cell.length_a   1.000
_cell.length_b   1.000
_cell.length_c   1.000
_cell.angle_alpha   90.00
_cell.angle_beta   90.00
_cell.angle_gamma   90.00
#
_symmetry.space_group_name_H-M   'P 1'
#
loop_
_entity.id
_entity.type
_entity.pdbx_description
1 polymer ?
#
loop_
_entity_poly.entity_id
_entity_poly.type
_entity_poly.pdbx_seq_one_letter_code
_entity_poly.pdbx_strand_id
1 'polypeptide(L)'
;MRLAAAQAVLQRVLQLKEHIVKKSVLCLALSLALVLAFAPVRAAENTPEAENSKANPVDQFTGAAWQKTPEAEKLAFLFGVETAITVEYFVNGKIAEKATKEGKRPVYTLSPFEKGWMKAFKGVNRAEVAKMVDAWYTANPQQLDRPVMSVIWREIIEPRLNAK
;
A
#
# COMPACT_ATOMS: atom_id res chain seq x y z
N MET A 1 -45.57 64.84 -27.13
CA MET A 1 -45.50 63.94 -25.94
C MET A 1 -45.44 62.43 -26.28
N ARG A 2 -46.17 61.92 -27.28
CA ARG A 2 -46.21 60.46 -27.58
C ARG A 2 -44.91 59.87 -28.15
N LEU A 3 -44.12 60.64 -28.91
CA LEU A 3 -42.88 60.18 -29.55
C LEU A 3 -41.75 59.91 -28.54
N ALA A 4 -41.59 60.79 -27.54
CA ALA A 4 -40.57 60.65 -26.50
C ALA A 4 -40.81 59.44 -25.58
N ALA A 5 -42.08 59.10 -25.32
CA ALA A 5 -42.44 57.92 -24.53
C ALA A 5 -42.12 56.61 -25.27
N ALA A 6 -42.37 56.54 -26.58
CA ALA A 6 -42.05 55.36 -27.39
C ALA A 6 -40.52 55.12 -27.45
N GLN A 7 -39.74 56.19 -27.56
CA GLN A 7 -38.28 56.12 -27.64
C GLN A 7 -37.65 55.68 -26.31
N ALA A 8 -38.19 56.14 -25.18
CA ALA A 8 -37.77 55.71 -23.85
C ALA A 8 -38.06 54.22 -23.58
N VAL A 9 -39.19 53.70 -24.08
CA VAL A 9 -39.55 52.28 -23.96
C VAL A 9 -38.62 51.42 -24.80
N LEU A 10 -38.35 51.82 -26.05
CA LEU A 10 -37.42 51.09 -26.93
C LEU A 10 -36.00 51.01 -26.35
N GLN A 11 -35.53 52.11 -25.75
CA GLN A 11 -34.22 52.17 -25.13
C GLN A 11 -34.13 51.29 -23.87
N ARG A 12 -35.20 51.22 -23.06
CA ARG A 12 -35.28 50.30 -21.92
C ARG A 12 -35.30 48.83 -22.35
N VAL A 13 -36.01 48.50 -23.43
CA VAL A 13 -36.05 47.14 -23.97
C VAL A 13 -34.68 46.72 -24.51
N LEU A 14 -33.97 47.60 -25.21
CA LEU A 14 -32.61 47.34 -25.69
C LEU A 14 -31.62 47.13 -24.54
N GLN A 15 -31.66 48.00 -23.51
CA GLN A 15 -30.81 47.87 -22.33
C GLN A 15 -31.10 46.57 -21.55
N LEU A 16 -32.37 46.18 -21.41
CA LEU A 16 -32.76 44.94 -20.76
C LEU A 16 -32.24 43.72 -21.53
N LYS A 17 -32.36 43.73 -22.86
CA LYS A 17 -31.84 42.65 -23.73
C LYS A 17 -30.32 42.53 -23.61
N GLU A 18 -29.61 43.66 -23.59
CA GLU A 18 -28.15 43.68 -23.45
C GLU A 18 -27.71 43.14 -22.09
N HIS A 19 -28.43 43.48 -21.02
CA HIS A 19 -28.15 42.99 -19.66
C HIS A 19 -28.45 41.49 -19.50
N ILE A 20 -29.49 40.98 -20.18
CA ILE A 20 -29.83 39.55 -20.20
C ILE A 20 -28.78 38.77 -20.98
N VAL A 21 -28.36 39.24 -22.16
CA VAL A 21 -27.33 38.59 -22.98
C VAL A 21 -26.00 38.54 -22.22
N LYS A 22 -25.58 39.64 -21.59
CA LYS A 22 -24.34 39.69 -20.79
C LYS A 22 -24.36 38.69 -19.63
N LYS A 23 -25.48 38.57 -18.91
CA LYS A 23 -25.65 37.59 -17.82
C LYS A 23 -25.60 36.15 -18.34
N SER A 24 -26.25 35.86 -19.47
CA SER A 24 -26.21 34.53 -20.09
C SER A 24 -24.81 34.15 -20.59
N VAL A 25 -24.07 35.09 -21.18
CA VAL A 25 -22.68 34.86 -21.61
C VAL A 25 -21.76 34.65 -20.42
N LEU A 26 -21.92 35.41 -19.32
CA LEU A 26 -21.13 35.23 -18.11
C LEU A 26 -21.39 33.87 -17.44
N CYS A 27 -22.65 33.43 -17.37
CA CYS A 27 -23.01 32.12 -16.83
C CYS A 27 -22.50 30.96 -17.71
N LEU A 28 -22.54 31.10 -19.04
CA LEU A 28 -22.01 30.10 -19.96
C LEU A 28 -20.47 30.01 -19.91
N ALA A 29 -19.78 31.13 -19.74
CA ALA A 29 -18.33 31.16 -19.55
C ALA A 29 -17.92 30.51 -18.22
N LEU A 30 -18.68 30.76 -17.15
CA LEU A 30 -18.42 30.20 -15.82
C LEU A 30 -18.68 28.69 -15.77
N SER A 31 -19.74 28.20 -16.44
CA SER A 31 -20.01 26.76 -16.54
C SER A 31 -18.98 26.01 -17.40
N LEU A 32 -18.49 26.62 -18.47
CA LEU A 32 -17.42 26.04 -19.29
C LEU A 32 -16.09 25.92 -18.53
N ALA A 33 -15.76 26.91 -17.70
CA ALA A 33 -14.56 26.87 -16.85
C ALA A 33 -14.65 25.78 -15.76
N LEU A 34 -15.84 25.49 -15.22
CA LEU A 34 -16.04 24.43 -14.24
C LEU A 34 -15.90 23.02 -14.87
N VAL A 35 -16.35 22.84 -16.11
CA VAL A 35 -16.27 21.54 -16.81
C VAL A 35 -14.83 21.18 -17.20
N LEU A 36 -13.98 22.17 -17.47
CA LEU A 36 -12.57 21.96 -17.80
C LEU A 36 -11.66 21.66 -16.59
N ALA A 37 -12.07 22.04 -15.38
CA ALA A 37 -11.33 21.76 -14.14
C ALA A 37 -11.59 20.33 -13.58
N PHE A 38 -12.61 19.63 -14.08
CA PHE A 38 -13.03 18.31 -13.60
C PHE A 38 -13.07 17.21 -14.67
N ALA A 39 -12.44 17.43 -15.84
CA ALA A 39 -12.24 16.34 -16.79
C ALA A 39 -11.09 15.45 -16.28
N PRO A 40 -11.32 14.18 -15.89
CA PRO A 40 -10.23 13.24 -15.79
C PRO A 40 -9.78 12.98 -17.22
N VAL A 41 -8.63 13.51 -17.63
CA VAL A 41 -7.85 12.89 -18.69
C VAL A 41 -7.45 11.52 -18.16
N ARG A 42 -8.30 10.53 -18.44
CA ARG A 42 -7.87 9.14 -18.53
C ARG A 42 -7.76 8.84 -20.01
N ALA A 43 -6.62 9.25 -20.57
CA ALA A 43 -6.11 8.57 -21.74
C ALA A 43 -6.01 7.09 -21.36
N ALA A 44 -6.68 6.26 -22.16
CA ALA A 44 -6.61 4.82 -22.06
C ALA A 44 -5.17 4.38 -22.36
N GLU A 45 -4.36 4.25 -21.32
CA GLU A 45 -3.17 3.40 -21.36
C GLU A 45 -3.61 2.05 -20.83
N ASN A 46 -3.44 1.02 -21.68
CA ASN A 46 -3.71 -0.38 -21.42
C ASN A 46 -3.18 -0.78 -20.04
N THR A 47 -4.05 -0.70 -19.03
CA THR A 47 -3.80 -1.32 -17.74
C THR A 47 -4.15 -2.79 -17.97
N PRO A 48 -3.20 -3.74 -17.93
CA PRO A 48 -3.59 -5.13 -17.82
C PRO A 48 -4.48 -5.20 -16.59
N GLU A 49 -5.67 -5.76 -16.76
CA GLU A 49 -6.65 -5.99 -15.71
C GLU A 49 -5.92 -6.59 -14.49
N ALA A 50 -5.56 -5.75 -13.53
CA ALA A 50 -5.03 -6.20 -12.27
C ALA A 50 -6.24 -6.77 -11.54
N GLU A 51 -6.41 -8.08 -11.69
CA GLU A 51 -7.29 -8.91 -10.88
C GLU A 51 -7.23 -8.44 -9.42
N ASN A 52 -8.23 -7.69 -8.99
CA ASN A 52 -8.44 -7.37 -7.58
C ASN A 52 -9.07 -8.59 -6.88
N SER A 53 -8.41 -9.74 -7.04
CA SER A 53 -8.74 -11.02 -6.43
C SER A 53 -7.87 -11.15 -5.18
N LYS A 54 -8.31 -10.54 -4.06
CA LYS A 54 -7.70 -10.64 -2.72
C LYS A 54 -6.16 -10.70 -2.75
N ALA A 55 -5.50 -9.58 -3.09
CA ALA A 55 -4.04 -9.54 -3.07
C ALA A 55 -3.51 -10.07 -1.72
N ASN A 56 -2.68 -11.11 -1.76
CA ASN A 56 -2.10 -11.76 -0.60
C ASN A 56 -1.38 -10.72 0.28
N PRO A 57 -1.67 -10.61 1.60
CA PRO A 57 -1.04 -9.60 2.46
C PRO A 57 0.49 -9.63 2.46
N VAL A 58 1.08 -10.81 2.22
CA VAL A 58 2.53 -10.96 2.08
C VAL A 58 3.06 -10.17 0.89
N ASP A 59 2.33 -10.16 -0.22
CA ASP A 59 2.73 -9.49 -1.46
C ASP A 59 2.42 -7.99 -1.43
N GLN A 60 1.49 -7.56 -0.58
CA GLN A 60 1.11 -6.15 -0.43
C GLN A 60 2.10 -5.32 0.40
N PHE A 61 2.76 -5.95 1.38
CA PHE A 61 3.70 -5.22 2.25
C PHE A 61 5.10 -5.19 1.62
N THR A 62 5.31 -4.20 0.75
CA THR A 62 6.53 -3.99 -0.04
C THR A 62 7.51 -3.03 0.63
N GLY A 63 8.71 -2.89 0.04
CA GLY A 63 9.72 -1.92 0.46
C GLY A 63 9.22 -0.47 0.47
N ALA A 64 8.37 -0.10 -0.48
CA ALA A 64 7.77 1.23 -0.56
C ALA A 64 6.87 1.53 0.65
N ALA A 65 6.13 0.54 1.14
CA ALA A 65 5.33 0.65 2.35
C ALA A 65 6.26 0.68 3.58
N TRP A 66 7.19 -0.29 3.66
CA TRP A 66 8.15 -0.43 4.75
C TRP A 66 8.94 0.86 5.05
N GLN A 67 9.48 1.53 4.01
CA GLN A 67 10.25 2.76 4.21
C GLN A 67 9.44 3.91 4.80
N LYS A 68 8.11 3.91 4.59
CA LYS A 68 7.19 4.93 5.12
C LYS A 68 6.62 4.54 6.48
N THR A 69 6.72 3.27 6.87
CA THR A 69 6.22 2.74 8.14
C THR A 69 7.08 3.26 9.31
N PRO A 70 6.47 3.86 10.35
CA PRO A 70 7.18 4.24 11.56
C PRO A 70 7.89 3.06 12.24
N GLU A 71 8.99 3.32 12.94
CA GLU A 71 9.79 2.27 13.57
C GLU A 71 8.95 1.39 14.52
N ALA A 72 8.11 1.99 15.36
CA ALA A 72 7.25 1.26 16.29
C ALA A 72 6.33 0.25 15.58
N GLU A 73 5.81 0.59 14.40
CA GLU A 73 4.96 -0.28 13.59
C GLU A 73 5.76 -1.41 12.92
N LYS A 74 6.99 -1.14 12.46
CA LYS A 74 7.91 -2.19 11.99
C LYS A 74 8.18 -3.21 13.09
N LEU A 75 8.45 -2.73 14.31
CA LEU A 75 8.69 -3.60 15.47
C LEU A 75 7.45 -4.40 15.86
N ALA A 76 6.26 -3.81 15.79
CA ALA A 76 5.00 -4.50 16.05
C ALA A 76 4.72 -5.58 14.99
N PHE A 77 4.97 -5.29 13.71
CA PHE A 77 4.87 -6.27 12.63
C PHE A 77 5.81 -7.47 12.87
N LEU A 78 7.10 -7.20 13.13
CA LEU A 78 8.09 -8.23 13.41
C LEU A 78 7.74 -9.04 14.66
N PHE A 79 7.19 -8.40 15.69
CA PHE A 79 6.70 -9.07 16.89
C PHE A 79 5.54 -10.02 16.56
N GLY A 80 4.60 -9.60 15.72
CA GLY A 80 3.51 -10.46 15.25
C GLY A 80 4.02 -11.70 14.51
N VAL A 81 4.97 -11.51 13.57
CA VAL A 81 5.61 -12.61 12.84
C VAL A 81 6.35 -13.57 13.78
N GLU A 82 7.20 -13.02 14.66
CA GLU A 82 7.94 -13.81 15.67
C GLU A 82 7.00 -14.61 16.57
N THR A 83 5.90 -14.00 17.01
CA THR A 83 4.91 -14.65 17.89
C THR A 83 4.25 -15.82 17.18
N ALA A 84 3.80 -15.65 15.93
CA ALA A 84 3.18 -16.73 15.16
C ALA A 84 4.14 -17.92 14.98
N ILE A 85 5.40 -17.64 14.60
CA ILE A 85 6.44 -18.67 14.45
C ILE A 85 6.72 -19.38 15.77
N THR A 86 6.81 -18.62 16.87
CA THR A 86 7.11 -19.16 18.20
C THR A 86 6.00 -20.10 18.67
N VAL A 87 4.73 -19.73 18.45
CA VAL A 87 3.58 -20.60 18.76
C VAL A 87 3.69 -21.93 18.00
N GLU A 88 3.91 -21.89 16.69
CA GLU A 88 4.04 -23.10 15.87
C GLU A 88 5.22 -23.97 16.31
N TYR A 89 6.34 -23.35 16.70
CA TYR A 89 7.51 -24.04 17.24
C TYR A 89 7.19 -24.79 18.54
N PHE A 90 6.50 -24.14 19.48
CA PHE A 90 6.09 -24.76 20.74
C PHE A 90 5.07 -25.89 20.54
N VAL A 91 4.06 -25.67 19.70
CA VAL A 91 3.05 -26.69 19.38
C VAL A 91 3.71 -27.92 18.76
N ASN A 92 4.58 -27.74 17.77
CA ASN A 92 5.35 -28.83 17.18
C ASN A 92 6.21 -29.57 18.21
N GLY A 93 6.87 -28.83 19.12
CA GLY A 93 7.63 -29.42 20.21
C GLY A 93 6.76 -30.32 21.11
N LYS A 94 5.55 -29.88 21.46
CA LYS A 94 4.61 -30.66 22.27
C LYS A 94 4.04 -31.87 21.54
N ILE A 95 3.76 -31.75 20.25
CA ILE A 95 3.32 -32.88 19.42
C ILE A 95 4.44 -33.94 19.36
N ALA A 96 5.68 -33.53 19.13
CA ALA A 96 6.83 -34.42 19.10
C ALA A 96 7.11 -35.09 20.46
N GLU A 97 7.01 -34.34 21.56
CA GLU A 97 7.13 -34.85 22.93
C GLU A 97 6.08 -35.94 23.21
N LYS A 98 4.82 -35.67 22.84
CA LYS A 98 3.71 -36.62 22.99
C LYS A 98 3.93 -37.89 22.15
N ALA A 99 4.31 -37.75 20.88
CA ALA A 99 4.59 -38.88 20.00
C ALA A 99 5.68 -39.79 20.60
N THR A 100 6.76 -39.19 21.12
CA THR A 100 7.84 -39.91 21.77
C THR A 100 7.36 -40.70 22.99
N LYS A 101 6.54 -40.09 23.85
CA LYS A 101 5.95 -40.77 25.04
C LYS A 101 5.04 -41.93 24.67
N GLU A 102 4.38 -41.85 23.52
CA GLU A 102 3.51 -42.91 22.98
C GLU A 102 4.28 -43.98 22.19
N GLY A 103 5.62 -43.94 22.17
CA GLY A 103 6.45 -44.87 21.39
C GLY A 103 6.38 -44.67 19.88
N LYS A 104 5.88 -43.53 19.42
CA LYS A 104 5.75 -43.16 18.00
C LYS A 104 6.93 -42.30 17.55
N ARG A 105 7.26 -42.35 16.26
CA ARG A 105 8.27 -41.47 15.67
C ARG A 105 7.75 -40.01 15.65
N PRO A 106 8.50 -39.03 16.19
CA PRO A 106 8.11 -37.64 16.12
C PRO A 106 8.15 -37.13 14.67
N VAL A 107 7.15 -36.34 14.31
CA VAL A 107 7.06 -35.63 13.02
C VAL A 107 7.04 -34.13 13.31
N TYR A 108 7.90 -33.39 12.64
CA TYR A 108 7.98 -31.93 12.74
C TYR A 108 7.48 -31.31 11.44
N THR A 109 6.44 -30.47 11.52
CA THR A 109 5.76 -29.86 10.36
C THR A 109 6.18 -28.41 10.13
N LEU A 110 7.16 -27.89 10.87
CA LEU A 110 7.70 -26.55 10.66
C LEU A 110 8.25 -26.37 9.24
N SER A 111 7.83 -25.28 8.61
CA SER A 111 8.27 -24.82 7.30
C SER A 111 9.77 -24.43 7.30
N PRO A 112 10.41 -24.36 6.13
CA PRO A 112 11.77 -23.84 6.00
C PRO A 112 11.91 -22.42 6.54
N PHE A 113 10.88 -21.58 6.36
CA PHE A 113 10.88 -20.20 6.85
C PHE A 113 10.93 -20.14 8.37
N GLU A 114 10.07 -20.90 9.08
CA GLU A 114 10.04 -20.93 10.55
C GLU A 114 11.37 -21.45 11.12
N LYS A 115 11.90 -22.55 10.57
CA LYS A 115 13.20 -23.10 10.97
C LYS A 115 14.33 -22.08 10.72
N GLY A 116 14.29 -21.41 9.57
CA GLY A 116 15.25 -20.41 9.18
C GLY A 116 15.22 -19.19 10.09
N TRP A 117 14.03 -18.67 10.40
CA TRP A 117 13.83 -17.55 11.31
C TRP A 117 14.45 -17.84 12.69
N MET A 118 14.08 -18.97 13.30
CA MET A 118 14.57 -19.36 14.64
C MET A 118 16.08 -19.52 14.69
N LYS A 119 16.70 -20.00 13.59
CA LYS A 119 18.15 -20.17 13.51
C LYS A 119 18.87 -18.85 13.22
N ALA A 120 18.43 -18.11 12.21
CA ALA A 120 19.11 -16.91 11.71
C ALA A 120 18.99 -15.69 12.63
N PHE A 121 17.91 -15.60 13.42
CA PHE A 121 17.68 -14.51 14.36
C PHE A 121 17.91 -14.90 15.83
N LYS A 122 18.54 -16.05 16.09
CA LYS A 122 18.89 -16.44 17.46
C LYS A 122 19.80 -15.38 18.10
N GLY A 123 19.29 -14.71 19.13
CA GLY A 123 20.01 -13.64 19.85
C GLY A 123 20.01 -12.28 19.15
N VAL A 124 19.31 -12.14 18.03
CA VAL A 124 19.14 -10.86 17.32
C VAL A 124 17.83 -10.24 17.76
N ASN A 125 17.85 -8.98 18.21
CA ASN A 125 16.60 -8.29 18.61
C ASN A 125 15.85 -7.71 17.39
N ARG A 126 14.56 -7.40 17.56
CA ARG A 126 13.70 -6.90 16.48
C ARG A 126 14.17 -5.59 15.86
N ALA A 127 14.78 -4.70 16.65
CA ALA A 127 15.30 -3.43 16.14
C ALA A 127 16.48 -3.66 15.18
N GLU A 128 17.34 -4.63 15.49
CA GLU A 128 18.41 -5.04 14.59
C GLU A 128 17.85 -5.68 13.30
N VAL A 129 16.83 -6.53 13.40
CA VAL A 129 16.16 -7.09 12.20
C VAL A 129 15.57 -5.98 11.33
N ALA A 130 14.86 -5.02 11.92
CA ALA A 130 14.30 -3.88 11.17
C ALA A 130 15.40 -3.07 10.46
N LYS A 131 16.52 -2.80 11.14
CA LYS A 131 17.68 -2.11 10.55
C LYS A 131 18.30 -2.88 9.38
N MET A 132 18.33 -4.21 9.42
CA MET A 132 18.83 -5.01 8.29
C MET A 132 17.93 -4.87 7.06
N VAL A 133 16.61 -4.86 7.26
CA VAL A 133 15.64 -4.66 6.18
C VAL A 133 15.74 -3.24 5.63
N ASP A 134 15.83 -2.23 6.50
CA ASP A 134 16.06 -0.83 6.11
C ASP A 134 17.32 -0.69 5.26
N ALA A 135 18.45 -1.22 5.75
CA ALA A 135 19.73 -1.17 5.04
C ALA A 135 19.65 -1.82 3.66
N TRP A 136 18.94 -2.95 3.53
CA TRP A 136 18.78 -3.61 2.25
C TRP A 136 17.98 -2.75 1.26
N TYR A 137 16.85 -2.17 1.65
CA TYR A 137 16.08 -1.32 0.74
C TYR A 137 16.76 0.02 0.45
N THR A 138 17.53 0.59 1.39
CA THR A 138 18.37 1.77 1.14
C THR A 138 19.45 1.47 0.09
N ALA A 139 20.05 0.29 0.14
CA ALA A 139 21.04 -0.15 -0.86
C ALA A 139 20.42 -0.56 -2.20
N ASN A 140 19.10 -0.81 -2.25
CA ASN A 140 18.39 -1.30 -3.43
C ASN A 140 17.14 -0.43 -3.75
N PRO A 141 17.30 0.88 -4.03
CA PRO A 141 16.17 1.80 -4.25
C PRO A 141 15.30 1.44 -5.47
N GLN A 142 15.80 0.61 -6.38
CA GLN A 142 15.10 0.11 -7.56
C GLN A 142 14.21 -1.11 -7.27
N GLN A 143 14.24 -1.68 -6.06
CA GLN A 143 13.51 -2.91 -5.68
C GLN A 143 12.45 -2.65 -4.60
N LEU A 144 11.87 -1.45 -4.54
CA LEU A 144 10.87 -1.09 -3.52
C LEU A 144 9.51 -1.78 -3.70
N ASP A 145 9.26 -2.36 -4.86
CA ASP A 145 8.13 -3.24 -5.15
C ASP A 145 8.28 -4.63 -4.53
N ARG A 146 9.50 -5.04 -4.18
CA ARG A 146 9.75 -6.36 -3.60
C ARG A 146 9.11 -6.49 -2.21
N PRO A 147 8.39 -7.60 -1.92
CA PRO A 147 7.80 -7.84 -0.61
C PRO A 147 8.81 -7.94 0.53
N VAL A 148 8.47 -7.38 1.69
CA VAL A 148 9.31 -7.36 2.90
C VAL A 148 9.65 -8.77 3.36
N MET A 149 8.66 -9.67 3.39
CA MET A 149 8.87 -11.07 3.80
C MET A 149 9.79 -11.83 2.83
N SER A 150 9.75 -11.49 1.53
CA SER A 150 10.71 -12.03 0.56
C SER A 150 12.13 -11.56 0.88
N VAL A 151 12.32 -10.28 1.19
CA VAL A 151 13.64 -9.73 1.55
C VAL A 151 14.15 -10.37 2.84
N ILE A 152 13.32 -10.47 3.87
CA ILE A 152 13.68 -11.16 5.12
C ILE A 152 14.14 -12.59 4.85
N TRP A 153 13.40 -13.36 4.03
CA TRP A 153 13.79 -14.72 3.70
C TRP A 153 15.08 -14.78 2.88
N ARG A 154 15.08 -14.18 1.69
CA ARG A 154 16.13 -14.36 0.66
C ARG A 154 17.43 -13.65 0.97
N GLU A 155 17.35 -12.48 1.59
CA GLU A 155 18.47 -11.55 1.67
C GLU A 155 19.06 -11.48 3.09
N ILE A 156 18.29 -11.91 4.10
CA ILE A 156 18.70 -11.85 5.50
C ILE A 156 18.81 -13.25 6.11
N ILE A 157 17.76 -14.07 6.04
CA ILE A 157 17.75 -15.41 6.65
C ILE A 157 18.63 -16.37 5.86
N GLU A 158 18.33 -16.60 4.57
CA GLU A 158 18.99 -17.60 3.73
C GLU A 158 20.53 -17.46 3.74
N PRO A 159 21.13 -16.26 3.62
CA PRO A 159 22.58 -16.09 3.73
C PRO A 159 23.15 -16.47 5.10
N ARG A 160 22.43 -16.22 6.19
CA ARG A 160 22.85 -16.57 7.56
C ARG A 160 22.78 -18.06 7.87
N LEU A 161 21.92 -18.79 7.17
CA LEU A 161 21.86 -20.24 7.32
C LEU A 161 23.08 -20.93 6.69
N ASN A 162 23.69 -20.27 5.70
CA ASN A 162 24.83 -20.75 4.92
C ASN A 162 26.19 -20.23 5.44
N ALA A 163 26.20 -19.22 6.30
CA ALA A 163 27.40 -18.75 6.98
C ALA A 163 27.92 -19.87 7.92
N LYS A 164 29.19 -20.26 7.71
CA LYS A 164 29.87 -21.31 8.50
C LYS A 164 30.35 -20.77 9.85
#